data_AF-A0A5C4M2A8-F1
#
_entry.id   AF-A0A5C4M2A8-F1
#
_cell.length_a   1.000
_cell.length_b   1.000
_cell.length_c   1.000
_cell.angle_alpha   90.00
_cell.angle_beta   90.00
_cell.angle_gamma   90.00
#
_symmetry.space_group_name_H-M   'P 1'
#
loop_
_entity.id
_entity.type
_entity.pdbx_description
1 polymer ?
#
loop_
_entity_poly.entity_id
_entity_poly.type
_entity_poly.pdbx_seq_one_letter_code
_entity_poly.pdbx_strand_id
1 'polypeptide(L)'
;MRGQVLVCGASVPALPELDGLAVHRVGERPGKDEVDPLLDADPLIVAGTDADLAAVVLRLLRKEKLATTRVGFVPSDPRSEVAALWGLPTDPARALALATRGEVDPVPLLRDDNGGVLVGRGTFGAIRGVAYCDDEVALRGTARSIEVSPDGEGGPGMTVRIVKGLLFKRPVTLAGRAFQLGCIPAQPVSDGVPFPRAVTKWTWYRHTEDLRLIRGLA
;
A
#
# COMPACT_ATOMS: atom_id res chain seq x y z
N MET A 1 26.37 -2.20 -1.64
CA MET A 1 25.66 -2.37 -0.35
C MET A 1 25.02 -3.75 -0.38
N ARG A 2 25.02 -4.50 0.74
CA ARG A 2 24.31 -5.80 0.81
C ARG A 2 22.83 -5.49 1.04
N GLY A 3 21.94 -6.19 0.35
CA GLY A 3 20.50 -6.07 0.58
C GLY A 3 20.10 -6.57 1.96
N GLN A 4 18.94 -6.17 2.43
CA GLN A 4 18.38 -6.59 3.72
C GLN A 4 16.96 -7.09 3.58
N VAL A 5 16.58 -8.04 4.43
CA VAL A 5 15.23 -8.57 4.54
C VAL A 5 14.70 -8.25 5.94
N LEU A 6 13.61 -7.50 6.02
CA LEU A 6 12.84 -7.28 7.23
C LEU A 6 11.73 -8.32 7.28
N VAL A 7 11.83 -9.24 8.22
CA VAL A 7 10.78 -10.23 8.53
C VAL A 7 9.90 -9.63 9.61
N CYS A 8 8.72 -9.16 9.23
CA CYS A 8 7.82 -8.40 10.09
C CYS A 8 6.79 -9.33 10.74
N GLY A 9 6.78 -9.38 12.07
CA GLY A 9 5.85 -10.21 12.83
C GLY A 9 6.19 -11.71 12.81
N ALA A 10 5.34 -12.50 13.47
CA ALA A 10 5.56 -13.94 13.67
C ALA A 10 4.95 -14.83 12.59
N SER A 11 4.07 -14.27 11.75
CA SER A 11 3.28 -15.02 10.76
C SER A 11 4.01 -15.27 9.44
N VAL A 12 5.22 -14.70 9.26
CA VAL A 12 5.99 -14.86 8.02
C VAL A 12 6.58 -16.27 7.96
N PRO A 13 6.33 -17.04 6.89
CA PRO A 13 6.92 -18.36 6.72
C PRO A 13 8.44 -18.29 6.68
N ALA A 14 9.10 -19.42 6.95
CA ALA A 14 10.55 -19.52 6.81
C ALA A 14 10.95 -19.19 5.37
N LEU A 15 11.79 -18.17 5.21
CA LEU A 15 12.35 -17.77 3.93
C LEU A 15 13.57 -18.66 3.63
N PRO A 16 13.79 -19.06 2.37
CA PRO A 16 15.01 -19.75 2.01
C PRO A 16 16.23 -18.86 2.28
N GLU A 17 17.34 -19.45 2.71
CA GLU A 17 18.59 -18.72 2.85
C GLU A 17 19.07 -18.22 1.48
N LEU A 18 19.41 -16.94 1.42
CA LEU A 18 20.01 -16.32 0.23
C LEU A 18 21.32 -15.67 0.63
N ASP A 19 22.40 -16.09 -0.04
CA ASP A 19 23.72 -15.54 0.17
C ASP A 19 23.74 -14.02 -0.07
N GLY A 20 24.29 -13.28 0.89
CA GLY A 20 24.50 -11.84 0.76
C GLY A 20 23.34 -10.95 1.19
N LEU A 21 22.24 -11.50 1.71
CA LEU A 21 21.17 -10.75 2.37
C LEU A 21 21.28 -10.86 3.89
N ALA A 22 21.21 -9.73 4.60
CA ALA A 22 21.08 -9.76 6.06
C ALA A 22 19.59 -9.79 6.45
N VAL A 23 19.23 -10.72 7.34
CA VAL A 23 17.85 -10.93 7.78
C VAL A 23 17.65 -10.30 9.16
N HIS A 24 16.65 -9.43 9.27
CA HIS A 24 16.27 -8.72 10.49
C HIS A 24 14.84 -9.09 10.86
N ARG A 25 14.63 -9.63 12.07
CA ARG A 25 13.29 -9.89 12.59
C ARG A 25 12.82 -8.67 13.38
N VAL A 26 11.66 -8.14 13.03
CA VAL A 26 11.05 -6.95 13.62
C VAL A 26 9.58 -7.22 13.98
N GLY A 27 8.98 -6.34 14.77
CA GLY A 27 7.57 -6.42 15.12
C GLY A 27 6.63 -6.24 13.91
N GLU A 28 5.34 -6.48 14.14
CA GLU A 28 4.29 -6.10 13.19
C GLU A 28 4.19 -4.58 13.08
N ARG A 29 4.07 -4.07 11.85
CA ARG A 29 4.04 -2.66 11.48
C ARG A 29 5.20 -1.90 12.15
N PRO A 30 6.45 -2.28 11.82
CA PRO A 30 7.62 -1.89 12.58
C PRO A 30 7.84 -0.37 12.59
N GLY A 31 8.33 0.13 13.73
CA GLY A 31 8.45 1.55 14.00
C GLY A 31 9.78 2.16 13.54
N LYS A 32 10.00 3.43 13.92
CA LYS A 32 11.24 4.16 13.61
C LYS A 32 12.49 3.45 14.15
N ASP A 33 12.40 2.88 15.35
CA ASP A 33 13.56 2.34 16.07
C ASP A 33 14.04 1.02 15.46
N GLU A 34 13.14 0.33 14.76
CA GLU A 34 13.43 -0.94 14.08
C GLU A 34 13.81 -0.73 12.61
N VAL A 35 13.15 0.20 11.92
CA VAL A 35 13.30 0.38 10.47
C VAL A 35 14.39 1.38 10.10
N ASP A 36 14.47 2.54 10.76
CA ASP A 36 15.39 3.61 10.36
C ASP A 36 16.86 3.18 10.26
N PRO A 37 17.40 2.33 11.18
CA PRO A 37 18.77 1.83 11.08
C PRO A 37 19.05 0.94 9.85
N LEU A 38 18.00 0.47 9.18
CA LEU A 38 18.06 -0.51 8.09
C LEU A 38 17.90 0.13 6.70
N LEU A 39 17.51 1.42 6.65
CA LEU A 39 17.13 2.10 5.39
C LEU A 39 18.30 2.43 4.45
N ASP A 40 19.55 2.23 4.87
CA ASP A 40 20.74 2.42 4.02
C ASP A 40 21.06 1.19 3.17
N ALA A 41 20.38 0.07 3.39
CA ALA A 41 20.50 -1.11 2.55
C ALA A 41 19.73 -0.97 1.23
N ASP A 42 20.25 -1.62 0.18
CA ASP A 42 19.61 -1.69 -1.12
C ASP A 42 19.94 -3.02 -1.80
N PRO A 43 18.94 -3.87 -2.13
CA PRO A 43 17.50 -3.65 -1.93
C PRO A 43 17.07 -3.78 -0.46
N LEU A 44 15.97 -3.12 -0.11
CA LEU A 44 15.25 -3.30 1.16
C LEU A 44 14.01 -4.17 0.91
N ILE A 45 14.04 -5.41 1.39
CA ILE A 45 12.98 -6.40 1.18
C ILE A 45 12.12 -6.49 2.44
N VAL A 46 10.80 -6.37 2.29
CA VAL A 46 9.84 -6.57 3.37
C VAL A 46 9.16 -7.91 3.19
N ALA A 47 9.28 -8.80 4.18
CA ALA A 47 8.52 -10.02 4.26
C ALA A 47 7.47 -9.87 5.37
N GLY A 48 6.19 -9.86 5.00
CA GLY A 48 5.11 -9.50 5.93
C GLY A 48 3.77 -9.22 5.23
N THR A 49 2.87 -8.60 5.97
CA THR A 49 1.56 -8.14 5.49
C THR A 49 1.66 -6.85 4.70
N ASP A 50 0.57 -6.47 4.00
CA ASP A 50 0.48 -5.17 3.31
C ASP A 50 0.68 -3.99 4.29
N ALA A 51 0.25 -4.13 5.54
CA ALA A 51 0.42 -3.14 6.59
C ALA A 51 1.89 -3.01 7.03
N ASP A 52 2.65 -4.11 7.03
CA ASP A 52 4.09 -4.10 7.32
C ASP A 52 4.86 -3.37 6.23
N LEU A 53 4.52 -3.63 4.97
CA LEU A 53 5.06 -2.89 3.83
C LEU A 53 4.72 -1.40 3.95
N ALA A 54 3.46 -1.04 4.24
CA ALA A 54 3.04 0.34 4.44
C ALA A 54 3.85 1.04 5.55
N ALA A 55 4.12 0.35 6.66
CA ALA A 55 4.93 0.88 7.76
C ALA A 55 6.36 1.19 7.31
N VAL A 56 7.02 0.26 6.60
CA VAL A 56 8.40 0.46 6.10
C VAL A 56 8.44 1.56 5.03
N VAL A 57 7.49 1.58 4.10
CA VAL A 57 7.37 2.64 3.07
C VAL A 57 7.13 4.00 3.69
N LEU A 58 6.34 4.10 4.76
CA LEU A 58 6.16 5.34 5.50
C LEU A 58 7.47 5.83 6.13
N ARG A 59 8.34 4.93 6.60
CA ARG A 59 9.68 5.29 7.10
C ARG A 59 10.59 5.77 5.98
N LEU A 60 10.60 5.09 4.84
CA LEU A 60 11.33 5.54 3.64
C LEU A 60 10.90 6.94 3.22
N LEU A 61 9.59 7.21 3.19
CA LEU A 61 9.03 8.52 2.89
C LEU A 61 9.54 9.59 3.87
N ARG A 62 9.46 9.32 5.17
CA ARG A 62 9.90 10.25 6.22
C ARG A 62 11.41 10.50 6.24
N LYS A 63 12.18 9.65 5.58
CA LYS A 63 13.63 9.72 5.49
C LYS A 63 14.11 10.10 4.08
N GLU A 64 13.19 10.53 3.21
CA GLU A 64 13.50 11.01 1.85
C GLU A 64 14.24 9.96 1.01
N LYS A 65 13.86 8.69 1.16
CA LYS A 65 14.53 7.54 0.53
C LYS A 65 13.67 6.80 -0.51
N LEU A 66 12.43 7.23 -0.74
CA LEU A 66 11.53 6.58 -1.72
C LEU A 66 12.14 6.57 -3.12
N ALA A 67 12.64 7.71 -3.57
CA ALA A 67 13.21 7.87 -4.90
C ALA A 67 14.53 7.10 -5.13
N THR A 68 15.16 6.55 -4.09
CA THR A 68 16.49 5.92 -4.18
C THR A 68 16.50 4.44 -3.79
N THR A 69 15.67 4.03 -2.83
CA THR A 69 15.72 2.68 -2.27
C THR A 69 14.84 1.74 -3.09
N ARG A 70 15.40 0.62 -3.57
CA ARG A 70 14.60 -0.43 -4.21
C ARG A 70 13.91 -1.26 -3.15
N VAL A 71 12.59 -1.41 -3.27
CA VAL A 71 11.76 -2.12 -2.29
C VAL A 71 11.29 -3.44 -2.87
N GLY A 72 11.68 -4.54 -2.23
CA GLY A 72 11.13 -5.86 -2.52
C GLY A 72 10.01 -6.22 -1.54
N PHE A 73 9.05 -7.03 -1.97
CA PHE A 73 7.96 -7.49 -1.10
C PHE A 73 7.76 -9.00 -1.20
N VAL A 74 7.71 -9.66 -0.05
CA VAL A 74 7.41 -11.08 0.12
C VAL A 74 6.15 -11.17 0.98
N PRO A 75 4.95 -11.28 0.37
CA PRO A 75 3.71 -11.27 1.13
C PRO A 75 3.61 -12.50 2.03
N SER A 76 3.21 -12.30 3.28
CA SER A 76 2.95 -13.39 4.24
C SER A 76 1.58 -14.05 4.06
N ASP A 77 0.67 -13.42 3.31
CA ASP A 77 -0.68 -13.90 3.03
C ASP A 77 -0.92 -13.98 1.51
N PRO A 78 -1.38 -15.12 0.96
CA PRO A 78 -1.73 -15.24 -0.46
C PRO A 78 -2.88 -14.33 -0.91
N ARG A 79 -3.61 -13.70 0.01
CA ARG A 79 -4.66 -12.69 -0.25
C ARG A 79 -4.15 -11.25 -0.18
N SER A 80 -2.84 -11.04 -0.14
CA SER A 80 -2.23 -9.71 -0.18
C SER A 80 -2.77 -8.91 -1.37
N GLU A 81 -3.31 -7.73 -1.06
CA GLU A 81 -3.87 -6.82 -2.06
C GLU A 81 -2.75 -6.13 -2.83
N VAL A 82 -1.63 -5.83 -2.16
CA VAL A 82 -0.43 -5.32 -2.81
C VAL A 82 0.09 -6.35 -3.82
N ALA A 83 0.17 -7.63 -3.45
CA ALA A 83 0.62 -8.68 -4.36
C ALA A 83 -0.32 -8.83 -5.56
N ALA A 84 -1.63 -8.82 -5.34
CA ALA A 84 -2.62 -8.87 -6.41
C ALA A 84 -2.54 -7.65 -7.34
N LEU A 85 -2.43 -6.44 -6.77
CA LEU A 85 -2.36 -5.18 -7.52
C LEU A 85 -1.16 -5.12 -8.45
N TRP A 86 0.00 -5.59 -7.99
CA TRP A 86 1.26 -5.49 -8.72
C TRP A 86 1.70 -6.79 -9.41
N GLY A 87 0.87 -7.84 -9.37
CA GLY A 87 1.17 -9.13 -9.98
C GLY A 87 2.33 -9.89 -9.32
N LEU A 88 2.56 -9.68 -8.03
CA LEU A 88 3.67 -10.31 -7.31
C LEU A 88 3.33 -11.77 -6.96
N PRO A 89 4.32 -12.69 -7.00
CA PRO A 89 4.15 -14.04 -6.49
C PRO A 89 3.80 -14.02 -4.99
N THR A 90 2.94 -14.95 -4.59
CA THR A 90 2.60 -15.18 -3.17
C THR A 90 3.24 -16.44 -2.58
N ASP A 91 3.88 -17.24 -3.43
CA ASP A 91 4.76 -18.33 -2.99
C ASP A 91 6.07 -17.74 -2.43
N PRO A 92 6.45 -18.01 -1.16
CA PRO A 92 7.56 -17.31 -0.51
C PRO A 92 8.90 -17.41 -1.25
N ALA A 93 9.22 -18.57 -1.81
CA ALA A 93 10.47 -18.78 -2.54
C ALA A 93 10.50 -17.96 -3.84
N ARG A 94 9.42 -18.01 -4.64
CA ARG A 94 9.30 -17.20 -5.86
C ARG A 94 9.27 -15.70 -5.58
N ALA A 95 8.54 -15.29 -4.54
CA ALA A 95 8.45 -13.89 -4.13
C ALA A 95 9.81 -13.35 -3.68
N LEU A 96 10.57 -14.13 -2.88
CA LEU A 96 11.91 -13.72 -2.45
C LEU A 96 12.91 -13.68 -3.62
N ALA A 97 12.85 -14.65 -4.53
CA ALA A 97 13.68 -14.65 -5.73
C ALA A 97 13.41 -13.40 -6.59
N LEU A 98 12.14 -13.04 -6.77
CA LEU A 98 11.73 -11.81 -7.44
C LEU A 98 12.21 -10.57 -6.70
N ALA A 99 11.94 -10.45 -5.40
CA ALA A 99 12.33 -9.31 -4.57
C ALA A 99 13.85 -9.07 -4.53
N THR A 100 14.65 -10.09 -4.84
CA THR A 100 16.12 -10.00 -4.86
C THR A 100 16.67 -9.64 -6.26
N ARG A 101 16.05 -10.16 -7.33
CA ARG A 101 16.63 -10.15 -8.69
C ARG A 101 15.79 -9.43 -9.73
N GLY A 102 14.54 -9.12 -9.40
CA GLY A 102 13.62 -8.47 -10.30
C GLY A 102 14.04 -7.05 -10.65
N GLU A 103 13.57 -6.60 -11.80
CA GLU A 103 13.68 -5.20 -12.17
C GLU A 103 12.75 -4.32 -11.32
N VAL A 104 13.20 -3.08 -11.14
CA VAL A 104 12.47 -2.04 -10.42
C VAL A 104 11.46 -1.40 -11.35
N ASP A 105 10.25 -1.22 -10.86
CA ASP A 105 9.22 -0.40 -11.47
C ASP A 105 8.76 0.70 -10.51
N PRO A 106 8.74 1.97 -10.95
CA PRO A 106 8.12 3.05 -10.19
C PRO A 106 6.59 2.89 -10.19
N VAL A 107 6.01 2.65 -9.01
CA VAL A 107 4.56 2.49 -8.84
C VAL A 107 3.99 3.64 -8.00
N PRO A 108 2.76 4.13 -8.29
CA PRO A 108 2.14 5.20 -7.52
C PRO A 108 2.06 4.89 -6.03
N LEU A 109 2.51 5.84 -5.21
CA LEU A 109 2.30 5.82 -3.76
C LEU A 109 1.19 6.80 -3.40
N LEU A 110 0.22 6.36 -2.61
CA LEU A 110 -0.83 7.25 -2.11
C LEU A 110 -0.51 7.69 -0.67
N ARG A 111 -0.90 8.91 -0.33
CA ARG A 111 -0.85 9.48 1.01
C ARG A 111 -2.25 9.82 1.49
N ASP A 112 -2.37 9.95 2.81
CA ASP A 112 -3.54 10.54 3.43
C ASP A 112 -3.24 11.86 4.15
N ASP A 113 -4.29 12.60 4.49
CA ASP A 113 -4.25 13.85 5.23
C ASP A 113 -3.99 13.68 6.74
N ASN A 114 -3.84 12.44 7.22
CA ASN A 114 -3.48 12.08 8.60
C ASN A 114 -2.00 11.65 8.71
N GLY A 115 -1.22 11.80 7.64
CA GLY A 115 0.22 11.56 7.63
C GLY A 115 0.61 10.11 7.36
N GLY A 116 -0.32 9.25 6.93
CA GLY A 116 -0.05 7.89 6.49
C GLY A 116 0.29 7.77 5.01
N VAL A 117 0.40 6.53 4.58
CA VAL A 117 0.54 6.08 3.19
C VAL A 117 -0.43 4.95 2.93
N LEU A 118 -0.77 4.74 1.65
CA LEU A 118 -1.56 3.62 1.18
C LEU A 118 -0.82 2.98 0.00
N VAL A 119 -0.45 1.70 0.14
CA VAL A 119 0.35 0.96 -0.85
C VAL A 119 -0.44 -0.10 -1.62
N GLY A 120 -1.61 -0.51 -1.10
CA GLY A 120 -2.48 -1.51 -1.73
C GLY A 120 -3.94 -1.05 -1.82
N ARG A 121 -4.65 -1.01 -0.70
CA ARG A 121 -6.10 -0.70 -0.71
C ARG A 121 -6.61 0.03 0.53
N GLY A 122 -7.26 1.15 0.29
CA GLY A 122 -8.02 1.93 1.25
C GLY A 122 -9.52 1.65 1.09
N THR A 123 -10.26 1.51 2.19
CA THR A 123 -11.70 1.25 2.13
C THR A 123 -12.52 2.04 3.14
N PHE A 124 -13.76 2.30 2.75
CA PHE A 124 -14.87 2.58 3.65
C PHE A 124 -15.94 1.51 3.42
N GLY A 125 -16.54 1.03 4.51
CA GLY A 125 -17.76 0.22 4.46
C GLY A 125 -18.99 1.07 4.07
N ALA A 126 -20.15 0.71 4.60
CA ALA A 126 -21.37 1.48 4.36
C ALA A 126 -21.20 2.92 4.87
N ILE A 127 -21.45 3.90 4.00
CA ILE A 127 -21.11 5.30 4.26
C ILE A 127 -22.16 6.25 3.68
N ARG A 128 -22.30 7.42 4.31
CA ARG A 128 -23.08 8.54 3.80
C ARG A 128 -22.23 9.80 3.79
N GLY A 129 -22.15 10.47 2.64
CA GLY A 129 -21.33 11.65 2.51
C GLY A 129 -21.36 12.28 1.12
N VAL A 130 -20.40 13.17 0.92
CA VAL A 130 -20.07 13.78 -0.37
C VAL A 130 -18.60 13.50 -0.64
N ALA A 131 -18.30 12.98 -1.82
CA ALA A 131 -16.93 12.72 -2.23
C ALA A 131 -16.63 13.29 -3.61
N TYR A 132 -15.37 13.67 -3.79
CA TYR A 132 -14.81 14.18 -5.04
C TYR A 132 -13.59 13.34 -5.42
N CYS A 133 -13.42 13.09 -6.71
CA CYS A 133 -12.22 12.53 -7.32
C CYS A 133 -11.67 13.58 -8.29
N ASP A 134 -10.57 14.23 -7.93
CA ASP A 134 -10.14 15.50 -8.53
C ASP A 134 -11.30 16.52 -8.59
N ASP A 135 -11.75 16.92 -9.78
CA ASP A 135 -12.87 17.84 -10.00
C ASP A 135 -14.23 17.14 -10.19
N GLU A 136 -14.26 15.81 -10.26
CA GLU A 136 -15.48 15.04 -10.46
C GLU A 136 -16.19 14.71 -9.14
N VAL A 137 -17.52 14.87 -9.12
CA VAL A 137 -18.37 14.45 -7.99
C VAL A 137 -18.50 12.91 -7.99
N ALA A 138 -17.68 12.26 -7.17
CA ALA A 138 -17.66 10.81 -7.02
C ALA A 138 -18.89 10.25 -6.26
N LEU A 139 -19.33 10.95 -5.21
CA LEU A 139 -20.48 10.56 -4.39
C LEU A 139 -21.25 11.77 -3.89
N ARG A 140 -22.59 11.68 -3.93
CA ARG A 140 -23.50 12.46 -3.09
C ARG A 140 -24.56 11.51 -2.53
N GLY A 141 -24.62 11.34 -1.22
CA GLY A 141 -25.56 10.44 -0.55
C GLY A 141 -24.89 9.19 0.00
N THR A 142 -25.47 8.01 -0.25
CA THR A 142 -25.05 6.74 0.37
C THR A 142 -24.27 5.84 -0.59
N ALA A 143 -23.31 5.10 -0.05
CA ALA A 143 -22.61 4.00 -0.70
C ALA A 143 -22.52 2.80 0.25
N ARG A 144 -22.51 1.57 -0.30
CA ARG A 144 -22.24 0.33 0.44
C ARG A 144 -20.77 0.12 0.71
N SER A 145 -19.92 0.54 -0.23
CA SER A 145 -18.48 0.59 -0.06
C SER A 145 -17.88 1.66 -0.95
N ILE A 146 -16.73 2.17 -0.50
CA ILE A 146 -15.77 2.93 -1.31
C ILE A 146 -14.44 2.21 -1.17
N GLU A 147 -13.79 1.94 -2.29
CA GLU A 147 -12.48 1.31 -2.37
C GLU A 147 -11.55 2.24 -3.17
N VAL A 148 -10.36 2.46 -2.67
CA VAL A 148 -9.31 3.28 -3.29
C VAL A 148 -8.05 2.45 -3.38
N SER A 149 -7.42 2.42 -4.56
CA SER A 149 -6.16 1.72 -4.78
C SER A 149 -5.25 2.58 -5.67
N PRO A 150 -3.91 2.47 -5.51
CA PRO A 150 -2.99 2.97 -6.51
C PRO A 150 -3.37 2.47 -7.91
N ASP A 151 -3.12 3.31 -8.92
CA ASP A 151 -3.42 2.96 -10.30
C ASP A 151 -2.29 2.13 -10.90
N GLY A 152 -2.58 0.86 -11.19
CA GLY A 152 -1.62 -0.08 -11.78
C GLY A 152 -1.56 -0.05 -13.31
N GLU A 153 -2.44 0.71 -13.97
CA GLU A 153 -2.58 0.74 -15.44
C GLU A 153 -1.98 2.02 -16.07
N GLY A 154 -1.19 2.77 -15.29
CA GLY A 154 -0.48 3.96 -15.77
C GLY A 154 -1.33 5.24 -15.83
N GLY A 155 -2.49 5.25 -15.16
CA GLY A 155 -3.32 6.45 -15.07
C GLY A 155 -2.81 7.48 -14.05
N PRO A 156 -3.67 8.42 -13.63
CA PRO A 156 -3.26 9.65 -12.95
C PRO A 156 -2.68 9.43 -11.55
N GLY A 157 -3.02 8.34 -10.86
CA GLY A 157 -2.44 8.01 -9.56
C GLY A 157 -3.22 6.97 -8.76
N MET A 158 -4.54 7.11 -8.70
CA MET A 158 -5.41 6.15 -8.02
C MET A 158 -6.66 5.85 -8.83
N THR A 159 -7.22 4.68 -8.55
CA THR A 159 -8.58 4.33 -8.92
C THR A 159 -9.48 4.35 -7.69
N VAL A 160 -10.72 4.81 -7.87
CA VAL A 160 -11.73 4.91 -6.82
C VAL A 160 -12.97 4.17 -7.30
N ARG A 161 -13.32 3.08 -6.61
CA ARG A 161 -14.49 2.27 -6.89
C ARG A 161 -15.56 2.51 -5.84
N ILE A 162 -16.77 2.88 -6.27
CA ILE A 162 -17.90 3.21 -5.40
C ILE A 162 -19.07 2.29 -5.72
N VAL A 163 -19.51 1.52 -4.73
CA VAL A 163 -20.66 0.62 -4.85
C VAL A 163 -21.87 1.28 -4.21
N LYS A 164 -22.81 1.80 -5.01
CA LYS A 164 -24.07 2.38 -4.51
C LYS A 164 -25.06 1.27 -4.07
N GLY A 165 -25.93 1.56 -3.12
CA GLY A 165 -26.81 0.58 -2.45
C GLY A 165 -28.11 0.18 -3.15
N LEU A 166 -28.36 0.68 -4.36
CA LEU A 166 -29.57 0.33 -5.13
C LEU A 166 -29.34 -0.97 -5.90
N LEU A 167 -30.27 -1.94 -5.78
CA LEU A 167 -30.28 -3.13 -6.62
C LEU A 167 -30.16 -2.71 -8.10
N PHE A 168 -29.35 -3.44 -8.87
CA PHE A 168 -29.09 -3.26 -10.31
C PHE A 168 -28.16 -2.12 -10.75
N LYS A 169 -27.66 -1.25 -9.87
CA LYS A 169 -26.65 -0.25 -10.29
C LYS A 169 -25.25 -0.84 -10.27
N ARG A 170 -24.55 -0.75 -11.41
CA ARG A 170 -23.13 -1.10 -11.52
C ARG A 170 -22.29 -0.18 -10.61
N PRO A 171 -21.19 -0.70 -10.04
CA PRO A 171 -20.18 0.12 -9.39
C PRO A 171 -19.70 1.22 -10.34
N VAL A 172 -19.39 2.39 -9.80
CA VAL A 172 -18.73 3.47 -10.52
C VAL A 172 -17.24 3.39 -10.20
N THR A 173 -16.39 3.42 -11.23
CA THR A 173 -14.94 3.53 -11.06
C THR A 173 -14.48 4.85 -11.66
N LEU A 174 -13.69 5.59 -10.91
CA LEU A 174 -13.07 6.85 -11.30
C LEU A 174 -11.56 6.68 -11.21
N ALA A 175 -10.81 7.49 -11.95
CA ALA A 175 -9.37 7.63 -11.79
C ALA A 175 -9.04 9.09 -11.51
N GLY A 176 -8.06 9.35 -10.64
CA GLY A 176 -7.67 10.71 -10.29
C GLY A 176 -6.36 10.77 -9.50
N ARG A 177 -5.94 11.98 -9.16
CA ARG A 177 -4.78 12.21 -8.27
C ARG A 177 -5.20 12.38 -6.83
N ALA A 178 -6.43 12.79 -6.55
CA ALA A 178 -6.94 12.99 -5.19
C ALA A 178 -8.37 12.49 -5.07
N PHE A 179 -8.67 11.80 -3.97
CA PHE A 179 -10.00 11.45 -3.52
C PHE A 179 -10.27 12.08 -2.17
N GLN A 180 -11.32 12.89 -2.08
CA GLN A 180 -11.71 13.60 -0.86
C GLN A 180 -13.12 13.19 -0.46
N LEU A 181 -13.31 12.81 0.80
CA LEU A 181 -14.60 12.42 1.36
C LEU A 181 -14.92 13.30 2.57
N GLY A 182 -16.10 13.92 2.57
CA GLY A 182 -16.77 14.41 3.78
C GLY A 182 -17.96 13.51 4.10
N CYS A 183 -18.08 13.03 5.33
CA CYS A 183 -19.05 12.00 5.70
C CYS A 183 -19.53 12.09 7.15
N ILE A 184 -20.57 11.31 7.45
CA ILE A 184 -20.91 10.96 8.83
C ILE A 184 -19.72 10.19 9.47
N PRO A 185 -19.59 10.18 10.82
CA PRO A 185 -18.49 9.51 11.48
C PRO A 185 -18.29 8.07 10.99
N ALA A 186 -17.10 7.79 10.45
CA ALA A 186 -16.72 6.49 9.90
C ALA A 186 -15.24 6.22 10.13
N GLN A 187 -14.85 4.95 10.00
CA GLN A 187 -13.48 4.52 10.23
C GLN A 187 -12.90 3.96 8.91
N PRO A 188 -11.98 4.69 8.25
CA PRO A 188 -11.30 4.15 7.07
C PRO A 188 -10.40 2.99 7.46
N VAL A 189 -10.22 2.06 6.53
CA VAL A 189 -9.21 1.00 6.62
C VAL A 189 -8.17 1.27 5.55
N SER A 190 -6.89 1.23 5.89
CA SER A 190 -5.78 1.35 4.93
C SER A 190 -4.88 0.14 5.05
N ASP A 191 -4.68 -0.59 3.96
CA ASP A 191 -3.84 -1.79 3.90
C ASP A 191 -4.18 -2.81 5.01
N GLY A 192 -5.49 -2.99 5.24
CA GLY A 192 -6.02 -3.89 6.26
C GLY A 192 -6.08 -3.33 7.69
N VAL A 193 -5.54 -2.13 7.93
CA VAL A 193 -5.50 -1.51 9.26
C VAL A 193 -6.62 -0.46 9.41
N PRO A 194 -7.57 -0.64 10.34
CA PRO A 194 -8.54 0.40 10.64
C PRO A 194 -7.86 1.60 11.30
N PHE A 195 -8.19 2.82 10.86
CA PHE A 195 -7.72 4.05 11.48
C PHE A 195 -8.20 4.10 12.96
N PRO A 196 -7.40 4.51 13.95
CA PRO A 196 -7.70 4.25 15.38
C PRO A 196 -8.95 4.95 15.94
N ARG A 197 -9.60 5.82 15.16
CA ARG A 197 -10.78 6.59 15.59
C ARG A 197 -11.71 6.87 14.42
N ALA A 198 -12.97 7.19 14.70
CA ALA A 198 -13.88 7.68 13.67
C ALA A 198 -13.49 9.09 13.20
N VAL A 199 -13.71 9.35 11.92
CA VAL A 199 -13.46 10.64 11.25
C VAL A 199 -14.68 11.05 10.46
N THR A 200 -14.83 12.35 10.24
CA THR A 200 -15.90 12.93 9.39
C THR A 200 -15.38 13.40 8.04
N LYS A 201 -14.07 13.29 7.83
CA LYS A 201 -13.41 13.56 6.55
C LYS A 201 -12.20 12.65 6.37
N TRP A 202 -11.87 12.37 5.12
CA TRP A 202 -10.66 11.65 4.75
C TRP A 202 -10.24 12.02 3.35
N THR A 203 -8.94 12.13 3.12
CA THR A 203 -8.39 12.36 1.79
C THR A 203 -7.33 11.32 1.50
N TRP A 204 -7.37 10.71 0.31
CA TRP A 204 -6.22 10.06 -0.29
C TRP A 204 -5.72 10.87 -1.49
N TYR A 205 -4.41 10.98 -1.68
CA TYR A 205 -3.83 11.68 -2.83
C TYR A 205 -2.52 11.02 -3.28
N ARG A 206 -2.21 11.11 -4.57
CA ARG A 206 -0.96 10.62 -5.15
C ARG A 206 0.21 11.43 -4.58
N HIS A 207 1.23 10.74 -4.09
CA HIS A 207 2.49 11.33 -3.71
C HIS A 207 3.30 11.75 -4.95
N THR A 208 4.16 12.76 -4.80
CA THR A 208 4.99 13.26 -5.90
C THR A 208 6.08 12.28 -6.32
N GLU A 209 6.51 11.41 -5.41
CA GLU A 209 7.47 10.35 -5.69
C GLU A 209 6.77 8.99 -5.73
N ASP A 210 7.08 8.22 -6.77
CA ASP A 210 6.62 6.84 -6.88
C ASP A 210 7.49 5.91 -6.01
N LEU A 211 6.89 4.83 -5.52
CA LEU A 211 7.60 3.76 -4.83
C LEU A 211 8.40 2.95 -5.85
N ARG A 212 9.69 2.73 -5.61
CA ARG A 212 10.56 1.89 -6.44
C ARG A 212 10.37 0.40 -6.10
N LEU A 213 9.27 -0.19 -6.55
CA LEU A 213 8.90 -1.58 -6.25
C LEU A 213 9.63 -2.56 -7.18
N ILE A 214 10.20 -3.63 -6.63
CA ILE A 214 10.77 -4.73 -7.39
C ILE A 214 9.65 -5.70 -7.77
N ARG A 215 9.27 -5.73 -9.06
CA ARG A 215 8.20 -6.61 -9.57
C ARG A 215 8.56 -7.47 -10.77
N GLY A 216 9.74 -7.27 -11.37
CA GLY A 216 10.23 -8.06 -12.51
C GLY A 216 9.31 -7.95 -13.72
N LEU A 217 9.36 -6.80 -14.38
CA LEU A 217 8.71 -6.60 -15.67
C LEU A 217 9.39 -7.47 -16.73
N ALA A 218 8.64 -8.45 -17.25
CA ALA A 218 8.94 -9.18 -18.49
C ALA A 218 7.89 -8.82 -19.54
#